data_AF-D4M6D8-F1
#
_entry.id   AF-D4M6D8-F1
#
_cell.length_a   1.000
_cell.length_b   1.000
_cell.length_c   1.000
_cell.angle_alpha   90.00
_cell.angle_beta   90.00
_cell.angle_gamma   90.00
#
_symmetry.space_group_name_H-M   'P 1'
#
loop_
_entity.id
_entity.type
_entity.pdbx_description
1 polymer ?
#
loop_
_entity_poly.entity_id
_entity_poly.type
_entity_poly.pdbx_seq_one_letter_code
_entity_poly.pdbx_strand_id
1 'polypeptide(L)'
;MKKRVIAVLTAVLMTASLAGCGSGKLSNDYVTVNKYKGLEVTEVAKKEVSDDSVEQEVQSRLEAAATEQDVTDRAAQSGDWVNIDYTGTLDGVAFDGGTATGYDLELGSGSFIGASGDYQGFEDQIVGHNTGEEFDITVQFPENYQSSDLAGKPANFHIVLNKIYQKVTPELTDEWVANNSESSKTVDEYKEEVKNSLQEQQDDSGNSQLKQEVQTALLDQIEVNKYPDGAVDEQVKQANDYYTQIAQMYGVELSDFITTYLKMTEDQFNEKIEDSAKQAVQLEEAVKLIAKKEKLEPSDKEYKEGMQEYADKAGADLDTYKEQVGEDVLKDAILRDKVLDYLVDNCVQVEQSDKN
;
A
#
# COMPACT_ATOMS: atom_id res chain seq x y z
N MET A 1 35.06 -10.41 37.84
CA MET A 1 35.07 -8.95 37.62
C MET A 1 33.70 -8.55 37.11
N LYS A 2 32.88 -7.93 37.96
CA LYS A 2 31.50 -7.52 37.66
C LYS A 2 31.54 -6.20 36.88
N LYS A 3 31.14 -6.19 35.60
CA LYS A 3 30.97 -4.95 34.84
C LYS A 3 29.54 -4.45 35.07
N ARG A 4 29.47 -3.24 35.63
CA ARG A 4 28.23 -2.51 35.94
C ARG A 4 27.63 -1.98 34.65
N VAL A 5 26.36 -2.30 34.42
CA VAL A 5 25.50 -1.64 33.43
C VAL A 5 25.22 -0.23 33.95
N ILE A 6 25.64 0.79 33.20
CA ILE A 6 25.26 2.18 33.46
C ILE A 6 24.00 2.42 32.63
N ALA A 7 22.85 2.35 33.30
CA ALA A 7 21.61 2.88 32.76
C ALA A 7 21.74 4.41 32.76
N VAL A 8 21.85 4.99 31.57
CA VAL A 8 21.79 6.44 31.37
C VAL A 8 20.31 6.81 31.36
N LEU A 9 19.80 7.18 32.54
CA LEU A 9 18.54 7.91 32.69
C LEU A 9 18.76 9.32 32.11
N THR A 10 18.50 9.50 30.82
CA THR A 10 18.31 10.82 30.22
C THR A 10 17.01 11.39 30.77
N ALA A 11 17.13 12.11 31.88
CA ALA A 11 16.09 13.01 32.36
C ALA A 11 15.92 14.12 31.32
N VAL A 12 14.97 13.94 30.40
CA VAL A 12 14.43 15.02 29.59
C VAL A 12 13.72 15.95 30.56
N LEU A 13 14.42 17.00 30.98
CA LEU A 13 13.85 18.16 31.62
C LEU A 13 12.85 18.76 30.63
N MET A 14 11.61 18.33 30.70
CA MET A 14 10.47 19.04 30.14
C MET A 14 10.41 20.40 30.85
N THR A 15 11.14 21.37 30.32
CA THR A 15 10.81 22.77 30.52
C THR A 15 9.48 22.98 29.83
N ALA A 16 8.40 22.76 30.60
CA ALA A 16 7.08 23.24 30.27
C ALA A 16 7.16 24.76 30.20
N SER A 17 7.51 25.28 29.02
CA SER A 17 7.19 26.64 28.62
C SER A 17 5.67 26.68 28.54
N LEU A 18 5.04 27.04 29.65
CA LEU A 18 3.66 27.49 29.75
C LEU A 18 3.51 28.81 28.97
N ALA A 19 3.71 28.76 27.66
CA ALA A 19 3.42 29.84 26.75
C ALA A 19 1.94 29.73 26.36
N GLY A 20 1.08 30.30 27.21
CA GLY A 20 -0.29 30.67 26.86
C GLY A 20 -1.30 29.52 26.78
N CYS A 21 -1.80 29.06 27.93
CA CYS A 21 -3.11 28.40 28.03
C CYS A 21 -4.25 29.39 27.72
N GLY A 22 -4.29 29.94 26.50
CA GLY A 22 -5.55 30.37 25.91
C GLY A 22 -6.24 29.08 25.48
N SER A 23 -7.42 28.80 25.99
CA SER A 23 -8.08 27.48 25.97
C SER A 23 -8.35 26.87 24.59
N GLY A 24 -7.87 27.43 23.47
CA GLY A 24 -8.03 26.88 22.12
C GLY A 24 -9.50 26.68 21.72
N LYS A 25 -10.45 27.13 22.53
CA LYS A 25 -11.86 26.84 22.33
C LYS A 25 -12.38 27.71 21.20
N LEU A 26 -12.87 27.08 20.14
CA LEU A 26 -13.52 27.73 19.01
C LEU A 26 -14.93 27.16 18.87
N SER A 27 -15.87 27.98 18.43
CA SER A 27 -17.23 27.52 18.19
C SER A 27 -17.86 28.29 17.03
N ASN A 28 -18.70 27.59 16.26
CA ASN A 28 -19.61 28.16 15.28
C ASN A 28 -21.01 27.53 15.46
N ASP A 29 -21.91 27.77 14.52
CA ASP A 29 -23.28 27.22 14.57
C ASP A 29 -23.33 25.69 14.51
N TYR A 30 -22.28 25.02 14.02
CA TYR A 30 -22.25 23.59 13.72
C TYR A 30 -21.45 22.78 14.74
N VAL A 31 -20.27 23.26 15.14
CA VAL A 31 -19.34 22.56 16.02
C VAL A 31 -18.71 23.48 17.06
N THR A 32 -18.28 22.87 18.16
CA THR A 32 -17.42 23.48 19.17
C THR A 32 -16.15 22.65 19.29
N VAL A 33 -15.01 23.23 18.95
CA VAL A 33 -13.69 22.63 19.14
C VAL A 33 -13.19 23.04 20.53
N ASN A 34 -13.09 22.08 21.45
CA ASN A 34 -12.68 22.35 22.84
C ASN A 34 -11.19 22.66 22.97
N LYS A 35 -10.35 22.00 22.18
CA LYS A 35 -8.90 22.16 22.12
C LYS A 35 -8.40 21.76 20.74
N TYR A 36 -7.53 22.57 20.13
CA TYR A 36 -6.79 22.19 18.91
C TYR A 36 -5.28 22.47 19.00
N LYS A 37 -4.84 23.33 19.94
CA LYS A 37 -3.41 23.56 20.19
C LYS A 37 -2.87 22.61 21.24
N GLY A 38 -1.67 22.07 21.03
CA GLY A 38 -1.04 21.13 21.95
C GLY A 38 -1.86 19.85 22.12
N LEU A 39 -2.45 19.35 21.04
CA LEU A 39 -3.09 18.04 21.03
C LEU A 39 -2.04 16.99 21.40
N GLU A 40 -2.38 16.13 22.36
CA GLU A 40 -1.49 15.03 22.76
C GLU A 40 -1.74 13.88 21.78
N VAL A 41 -0.68 13.43 21.11
CA VAL A 41 -0.73 12.37 20.11
C VAL A 41 0.36 11.35 20.38
N THR A 42 0.13 10.11 19.93
CA THR A 42 1.13 9.05 20.08
C THR A 42 2.41 9.45 19.32
N GLU A 43 3.56 9.30 19.96
CA GLU A 43 4.84 9.54 19.31
C GLU A 43 5.02 8.63 18.10
N VAL A 44 5.33 9.23 16.96
CA VAL A 44 5.69 8.50 15.74
C VAL A 44 7.20 8.43 15.69
N ALA A 45 7.73 7.24 15.97
CA ALA A 45 9.17 7.02 16.02
C ALA A 45 9.79 7.31 14.64
N LYS A 46 10.71 8.28 14.60
CA LYS A 46 11.57 8.49 13.44
C LYS A 46 12.52 7.29 13.32
N LYS A 47 12.40 6.56 12.22
CA LYS A 47 13.31 5.47 11.89
C LYS A 47 14.32 6.01 10.89
N GLU A 48 15.58 5.70 11.16
CA GLU A 48 16.67 5.96 10.22
C GLU A 48 16.79 4.75 9.31
N VAL A 49 16.98 5.00 8.02
CA VAL A 49 17.26 3.94 7.05
C VAL A 49 18.60 3.30 7.38
N SER A 50 18.57 1.98 7.62
CA SER A 50 19.77 1.18 7.85
C SER A 50 20.48 0.88 6.54
N ASP A 51 21.80 0.68 6.59
CA ASP A 51 22.57 0.29 5.41
C ASP A 51 22.08 -1.05 4.83
N ASP A 52 21.63 -1.99 5.68
CA ASP A 52 21.02 -3.26 5.24
C ASP A 52 19.76 -3.03 4.39
N SER A 53 18.94 -2.02 4.73
CA SER A 53 17.75 -1.65 3.94
C SER A 53 18.14 -1.08 2.58
N VAL A 54 19.23 -0.32 2.51
CA VAL A 54 19.77 0.19 1.25
C VAL A 54 20.25 -0.95 0.37
N GLU A 55 21.02 -1.90 0.92
CA GLU A 55 21.50 -3.06 0.14
C GLU A 55 20.33 -3.91 -0.37
N GLN A 56 19.29 -4.12 0.44
CA GLN A 56 18.09 -4.87 0.02
C GLN A 56 17.34 -4.17 -1.11
N GLU A 57 17.15 -2.86 -1.02
CA GLU A 57 16.48 -2.07 -2.06
C GLU A 57 17.30 -2.05 -3.36
N VAL A 58 18.63 -1.88 -3.26
CA VAL A 58 19.52 -1.95 -4.42
C VAL A 58 19.46 -3.33 -5.07
N GLN A 59 19.49 -4.40 -4.28
CA GLN A 59 19.37 -5.76 -4.78
C GLN A 59 18.03 -6.00 -5.49
N SER A 60 16.92 -5.53 -4.91
CA SER A 60 15.58 -5.58 -5.52
C SER A 60 15.56 -4.86 -6.88
N ARG A 61 16.18 -3.68 -6.98
CA ARG A 61 16.28 -2.94 -8.25
C ARG A 61 17.13 -3.65 -9.30
N LEU A 62 18.21 -4.32 -8.89
CA LEU A 62 19.03 -5.13 -9.80
C LEU A 62 18.23 -6.34 -10.31
N GLU A 63 17.50 -7.03 -9.43
CA GLU A 63 16.63 -8.16 -9.80
C GLU A 63 15.52 -7.73 -10.76
N ALA A 64 14.92 -6.56 -10.54
CA ALA A 64 13.96 -5.97 -11.47
C ALA A 64 14.58 -5.61 -12.83
N ALA A 65 15.89 -5.31 -12.86
CA ALA A 65 16.65 -5.04 -14.08
C ALA A 65 17.27 -6.30 -14.72
N ALA A 66 16.96 -7.50 -14.21
CA ALA A 66 17.47 -8.74 -14.77
C ALA A 66 17.04 -8.93 -16.22
N THR A 67 17.97 -9.37 -17.07
CA THR A 67 17.70 -9.65 -18.47
C THR A 67 17.55 -11.15 -18.71
N GLU A 68 16.67 -11.53 -19.64
CA GLU A 68 16.56 -12.92 -20.07
C GLU A 68 17.73 -13.32 -20.97
N GLN A 69 18.34 -14.45 -20.66
CA GLN A 69 19.31 -15.11 -21.51
C GLN A 69 18.80 -16.50 -21.91
N ASP A 70 18.56 -16.68 -23.21
CA ASP A 70 18.08 -17.94 -23.76
C ASP A 70 19.09 -19.08 -23.55
N VAL A 71 18.59 -20.22 -23.09
CA VAL A 71 19.33 -21.47 -22.97
C VAL A 71 18.93 -22.36 -24.14
N THR A 72 19.88 -22.65 -25.03
CA THR A 72 19.61 -23.38 -26.29
C THR A 72 20.51 -24.61 -26.49
N ASP A 73 21.46 -24.82 -25.58
CA ASP A 73 22.52 -25.83 -25.69
C ASP A 73 22.30 -27.05 -24.77
N ARG A 74 21.24 -27.05 -23.96
CA ARG A 74 20.89 -28.12 -23.02
C ARG A 74 19.40 -28.16 -22.70
N ALA A 75 18.97 -29.30 -22.13
CA ALA A 75 17.66 -29.47 -21.55
C ALA A 75 17.44 -28.60 -20.30
N ALA A 76 16.17 -28.42 -19.93
CA ALA A 76 15.74 -27.67 -18.76
C ALA A 76 16.26 -28.31 -17.47
N GLN A 77 16.72 -27.48 -16.53
CA GLN A 77 17.16 -27.91 -15.21
C GLN A 77 16.47 -27.06 -14.12
N SER A 78 16.51 -27.52 -12.87
CA SER A 78 16.04 -26.71 -11.74
C SER A 78 16.82 -25.40 -11.66
N GLY A 79 16.12 -24.29 -11.43
CA GLY A 79 16.61 -22.91 -11.44
C GLY A 79 16.52 -22.23 -12.81
N ASP A 80 16.17 -22.94 -13.89
CA ASP A 80 15.84 -22.29 -15.16
C ASP A 80 14.42 -21.73 -15.12
N TRP A 81 14.22 -20.68 -15.91
CA TRP A 81 12.90 -20.24 -16.31
C TRP A 81 12.50 -20.96 -17.61
N VAL A 82 11.25 -21.40 -17.67
CA VAL A 82 10.67 -22.00 -18.85
C VAL A 82 9.42 -21.24 -19.26
N ASN A 83 9.24 -21.04 -20.56
CA ASN A 83 7.97 -20.59 -21.11
C ASN A 83 7.21 -21.82 -21.61
N ILE A 84 6.01 -22.05 -21.10
CA ILE A 84 5.21 -23.25 -21.39
C ILE A 84 3.79 -22.91 -21.81
N ASP A 85 3.25 -23.74 -22.69
CA ASP A 85 1.81 -23.90 -22.84
C ASP A 85 1.43 -25.18 -22.12
N TYR A 86 0.32 -25.18 -21.38
CA TYR A 86 -0.16 -26.41 -20.76
C TYR A 86 -1.68 -26.52 -20.82
N THR A 87 -2.17 -27.74 -20.95
CA THR A 87 -3.60 -28.09 -20.89
C THR A 87 -3.81 -29.22 -19.90
N GLY A 88 -4.44 -28.90 -18.78
CA GLY A 88 -4.81 -29.82 -17.71
C GLY A 88 -6.14 -30.50 -17.97
N THR A 89 -6.18 -31.81 -17.76
CA THR A 89 -7.38 -32.64 -17.87
C THR A 89 -7.55 -33.55 -16.66
N LEU A 90 -8.79 -33.70 -16.23
CA LEU A 90 -9.21 -34.65 -15.20
C LEU A 90 -10.16 -35.65 -15.84
N ASP A 91 -9.85 -36.94 -15.75
CA ASP A 91 -10.63 -38.01 -16.41
C ASP A 91 -10.90 -37.76 -17.92
N GLY A 92 -9.95 -37.10 -18.60
CA GLY A 92 -10.04 -36.76 -20.02
C GLY A 92 -10.86 -35.51 -20.35
N VAL A 93 -11.32 -34.77 -19.35
CA VAL A 93 -12.07 -33.51 -19.52
C VAL A 93 -11.21 -32.35 -19.01
N ALA A 94 -11.07 -31.29 -19.82
CA ALA A 94 -10.39 -30.08 -19.39
C ALA A 94 -11.16 -29.40 -18.25
N PHE A 95 -10.43 -28.86 -17.26
CA PHE A 95 -11.03 -28.16 -16.13
C PHE A 95 -10.61 -26.68 -16.12
N ASP A 96 -11.45 -25.86 -15.49
CA ASP A 96 -11.22 -24.42 -15.42
C ASP A 96 -9.99 -24.07 -14.58
N GLY A 97 -9.21 -23.08 -15.03
CA GLY A 97 -7.90 -22.75 -14.46
C GLY A 97 -6.79 -23.77 -14.73
N GLY A 98 -7.06 -24.85 -15.49
CA GLY A 98 -6.08 -25.89 -15.83
C GLY A 98 -5.30 -25.64 -17.13
N THR A 99 -5.54 -24.53 -17.85
CA THR A 99 -4.93 -24.27 -19.16
C THR A 99 -4.34 -22.87 -19.22
N ALA A 100 -3.11 -22.75 -19.74
CA ALA A 100 -2.48 -21.47 -20.02
C ALA A 100 -1.59 -21.58 -21.27
N THR A 101 -1.36 -20.44 -21.92
CA THR A 101 -0.45 -20.30 -23.06
C THR A 101 0.57 -19.20 -22.76
N GLY A 102 1.85 -19.45 -23.05
CA GLY A 102 2.94 -18.50 -22.86
C GLY A 102 3.26 -18.24 -21.39
N TYR A 103 3.03 -19.21 -20.51
CA TYR A 103 3.23 -19.03 -19.07
C TYR A 103 4.71 -19.20 -18.70
N ASP A 104 5.28 -18.23 -18.00
CA ASP A 104 6.65 -18.28 -17.49
C ASP A 104 6.72 -18.90 -16.09
N LEU A 105 7.54 -19.93 -15.94
CA LEU A 105 7.69 -20.70 -14.71
C LEU A 105 9.17 -20.91 -14.38
N GLU A 106 9.56 -20.54 -13.16
CA GLU A 106 10.85 -20.93 -12.60
C GLU A 106 10.78 -22.35 -12.03
N LEU A 107 11.62 -23.24 -12.55
CA LEU A 107 11.65 -24.65 -12.16
C LEU A 107 12.29 -24.84 -10.78
N GLY A 108 11.51 -25.32 -9.82
CA GLY A 108 11.91 -25.47 -8.41
C GLY A 108 11.44 -24.32 -7.52
N SER A 109 10.65 -23.37 -8.04
CA SER A 109 10.03 -22.31 -7.24
C SER A 109 8.94 -22.83 -6.29
N GLY A 110 8.34 -23.98 -6.62
CA GLY A 110 7.21 -24.52 -5.87
C GLY A 110 5.92 -23.73 -6.06
N SER A 111 5.84 -22.96 -7.14
CA SER A 111 4.65 -22.18 -7.50
C SER A 111 3.55 -23.07 -8.08
N PHE A 112 3.91 -24.24 -8.62
CA PHE A 112 2.99 -25.23 -9.18
C PHE A 112 2.77 -26.42 -8.23
N ILE A 113 1.95 -27.38 -8.67
CA ILE A 113 1.57 -28.57 -7.89
C ILE A 113 2.82 -29.36 -7.52
N GLY A 114 3.16 -29.37 -6.23
CA GLY A 114 4.27 -30.15 -5.69
C GLY A 114 3.98 -31.66 -5.68
N ALA A 115 5.01 -32.46 -5.40
CA ALA A 115 4.88 -33.90 -5.30
C ALA A 115 3.86 -34.32 -4.21
N SER A 116 2.97 -35.25 -4.55
CA SER A 116 1.89 -35.71 -3.68
C SER A 116 1.59 -37.18 -3.94
N GLY A 117 1.50 -37.97 -2.87
CA GLY A 117 1.31 -39.42 -2.97
C GLY A 117 2.44 -40.09 -3.75
N ASP A 118 2.08 -40.83 -4.80
CA ASP A 118 3.02 -41.51 -5.71
C ASP A 118 3.40 -40.66 -6.94
N TYR A 119 2.92 -39.41 -7.02
CA TYR A 119 3.12 -38.52 -8.16
C TYR A 119 4.21 -37.48 -7.90
N GLN A 120 5.07 -37.29 -8.89
CA GLN A 120 6.09 -36.23 -8.88
C GLN A 120 5.42 -34.85 -9.02
N GLY A 121 6.15 -33.80 -8.63
CA GLY A 121 5.70 -32.42 -8.81
C GLY A 121 5.60 -32.05 -10.29
N PHE A 122 4.85 -30.99 -10.58
CA PHE A 122 4.70 -30.45 -11.91
C PHE A 122 6.05 -29.97 -12.47
N GLU A 123 6.75 -29.14 -11.71
CA GLU A 123 8.05 -28.55 -12.09
C GLU A 123 9.14 -29.62 -12.27
N ASP A 124 9.16 -30.63 -11.39
CA ASP A 124 10.14 -31.72 -11.43
C ASP A 124 10.05 -32.54 -12.72
N GLN A 125 8.86 -32.69 -13.28
CA GLN A 125 8.63 -33.48 -14.49
C GLN A 125 8.99 -32.71 -15.78
N ILE A 126 9.19 -31.39 -15.72
CA ILE A 126 9.69 -30.59 -16.85
C ILE A 126 11.22 -30.68 -16.97
N VAL A 127 11.91 -30.92 -15.84
CA VAL A 127 13.36 -31.07 -15.81
C VAL A 127 13.80 -32.21 -16.73
N GLY A 128 14.75 -31.91 -17.62
CA GLY A 128 15.30 -32.86 -18.60
C GLY A 128 14.66 -32.78 -19.99
N HIS A 129 13.60 -32.00 -20.18
CA HIS A 129 13.00 -31.74 -21.49
C HIS A 129 13.71 -30.60 -22.25
N ASN A 130 13.68 -30.66 -23.58
CA ASN A 130 14.29 -29.65 -24.45
C ASN A 130 13.26 -28.67 -25.00
N THR A 131 13.71 -27.47 -25.38
CA THR A 131 12.87 -26.50 -26.08
C THR A 131 12.23 -27.09 -27.35
N GLY A 132 10.94 -26.84 -27.53
CA GLY A 132 10.11 -27.34 -28.61
C GLY A 132 9.54 -28.74 -28.37
N GLU A 133 9.84 -29.39 -27.25
CA GLU A 133 9.25 -30.68 -26.91
C GLU A 133 7.82 -30.53 -26.40
N GLU A 134 6.99 -31.52 -26.78
CA GLU A 134 5.65 -31.72 -26.27
C GLU A 134 5.62 -33.04 -25.49
N PHE A 135 5.08 -33.00 -24.27
CA PHE A 135 5.05 -34.16 -23.39
C PHE A 135 3.88 -34.10 -22.41
N ASP A 136 3.47 -35.26 -21.91
CA ASP A 136 2.42 -35.37 -20.91
C ASP A 136 3.02 -35.68 -19.55
N ILE A 137 2.53 -34.99 -18.53
CA ILE A 137 2.88 -35.25 -17.14
C ILE A 137 1.62 -35.60 -16.34
N THR A 138 1.79 -36.31 -15.23
CA THR A 138 0.69 -36.61 -14.30
C THR A 138 1.05 -36.11 -12.92
N VAL A 139 0.16 -35.33 -12.32
CA VAL A 139 0.30 -34.79 -10.97
C VAL A 139 -0.94 -35.10 -10.16
N GLN A 140 -0.80 -35.12 -8.83
CA GLN A 140 -1.93 -35.25 -7.93
C GLN A 140 -2.10 -33.96 -7.13
N PHE A 141 -3.30 -33.39 -7.19
CA PHE A 141 -3.62 -32.25 -6.34
C PHE A 141 -3.57 -32.66 -4.86
N PRO A 142 -3.09 -31.78 -3.97
CA PRO A 142 -3.06 -32.08 -2.55
C PRO A 142 -4.49 -32.22 -1.98
N GLU A 143 -4.63 -32.99 -0.91
CA GLU A 143 -5.94 -33.24 -0.26
C GLU A 143 -6.63 -31.96 0.23
N ASN A 144 -5.85 -30.92 0.53
CA ASN A 144 -6.33 -29.61 1.02
C ASN A 144 -6.44 -28.56 -0.09
N TYR A 145 -6.52 -28.95 -1.36
CA TYR A 145 -6.67 -28.01 -2.47
C TYR A 145 -7.99 -27.23 -2.38
N GLN A 146 -7.96 -25.94 -2.76
CA GLN A 146 -9.12 -25.04 -2.60
C GLN A 146 -10.36 -25.51 -3.38
N SER A 147 -10.14 -26.13 -4.54
CA SER A 147 -11.21 -26.75 -5.32
C SER A 147 -11.46 -28.17 -4.83
N SER A 148 -12.62 -28.41 -4.21
CA SER A 148 -13.07 -29.73 -3.76
C SER A 148 -13.16 -30.76 -4.89
N ASP A 149 -13.35 -30.29 -6.12
CA ASP A 149 -13.48 -31.15 -7.29
C ASP A 149 -12.13 -31.68 -7.79
N LEU A 150 -11.03 -30.99 -7.44
CA LEU A 150 -9.67 -31.35 -7.81
C LEU A 150 -8.89 -31.99 -6.66
N ALA A 151 -9.21 -31.65 -5.40
CA ALA A 151 -8.52 -32.12 -4.21
C ALA A 151 -8.33 -33.65 -4.19
N GLY A 152 -7.08 -34.08 -3.96
CA GLY A 152 -6.70 -35.50 -3.89
C GLY A 152 -6.76 -36.28 -5.21
N LYS A 153 -7.17 -35.67 -6.32
CA LYS A 153 -7.32 -36.37 -7.60
C LYS A 153 -6.08 -36.24 -8.50
N PRO A 154 -5.72 -37.28 -9.25
CA PRO A 154 -4.69 -37.20 -10.27
C PRO A 154 -5.22 -36.50 -11.53
N ALA A 155 -4.44 -35.60 -12.10
CA ALA A 155 -4.73 -34.91 -13.36
C ALA A 155 -3.55 -35.02 -14.33
N ASN A 156 -3.86 -35.04 -15.63
CA ASN A 156 -2.86 -35.08 -16.69
C ASN A 156 -2.71 -33.70 -17.30
N PHE A 157 -1.48 -33.28 -17.54
CA PHE A 157 -1.16 -32.04 -18.23
C PHE A 157 -0.38 -32.35 -19.48
N HIS A 158 -0.91 -31.89 -20.61
CA HIS A 158 -0.15 -31.82 -21.85
C HIS A 158 0.63 -30.51 -21.85
N ILE A 159 1.95 -30.57 -22.00
CA ILE A 159 2.86 -29.42 -21.91
C ILE A 159 3.60 -29.26 -23.23
N VAL A 160 3.69 -28.02 -23.71
CA VAL A 160 4.59 -27.59 -24.78
C VAL A 160 5.66 -26.68 -24.17
N LEU A 161 6.93 -27.06 -24.29
CA LEU A 161 8.05 -26.27 -23.78
C LEU A 161 8.54 -25.27 -24.83
N ASN A 162 8.02 -24.04 -24.80
CA ASN A 162 8.29 -23.03 -25.83
C ASN A 162 9.71 -22.46 -25.77
N LYS A 163 10.24 -22.22 -24.56
CA LYS A 163 11.52 -21.55 -24.34
C LYS A 163 12.14 -22.00 -23.02
N ILE A 164 13.46 -22.09 -22.96
CA ILE A 164 14.23 -22.18 -21.71
C ILE A 164 15.13 -20.95 -21.65
N TYR A 165 15.16 -20.26 -20.51
CA TYR A 165 16.01 -19.11 -20.30
C TYR A 165 16.42 -18.97 -18.84
N GLN A 166 17.40 -18.11 -18.59
CA GLN A 166 17.82 -17.71 -17.25
C GLN A 166 17.63 -16.21 -17.11
N LYS A 167 17.22 -15.76 -15.92
CA LYS A 167 17.28 -14.34 -15.56
C LYS A 167 18.67 -14.03 -15.06
N VAL A 168 19.36 -13.14 -15.76
CA VAL A 168 20.71 -12.69 -15.41
C VAL A 168 20.57 -11.34 -14.75
N THR A 169 20.66 -11.33 -13.42
CA THR A 169 20.71 -10.11 -12.63
C THR A 169 22.05 -9.40 -12.88
N PRO A 170 22.05 -8.12 -13.29
CA PRO A 170 23.28 -7.37 -13.47
C PRO A 170 24.02 -7.18 -12.15
N GLU A 171 25.35 -7.07 -12.22
CA GLU A 171 26.15 -6.67 -11.07
C GLU A 171 26.08 -5.15 -10.87
N LEU A 172 26.02 -4.72 -9.61
CA LEU A 172 26.11 -3.30 -9.26
C LEU A 172 27.51 -2.77 -9.56
N THR A 173 27.61 -1.94 -10.58
CA THR A 173 28.86 -1.29 -11.02
C THR A 173 28.60 0.17 -11.35
N ASP A 174 29.65 1.01 -11.38
CA ASP A 174 29.52 2.42 -11.79
C ASP A 174 28.94 2.55 -13.21
N GLU A 175 29.25 1.61 -14.11
CA GLU A 175 28.68 1.57 -15.46
C GLU A 175 27.18 1.25 -15.43
N TRP A 176 26.76 0.29 -14.60
CA TRP A 176 25.34 0.01 -14.41
C TRP A 176 24.61 1.25 -13.85
N VAL A 177 25.17 1.89 -12.83
CA VAL A 177 24.59 3.11 -12.24
C VAL A 177 24.44 4.21 -13.28
N ALA A 178 25.50 4.52 -14.04
CA ALA A 178 25.48 5.58 -15.04
C ALA A 178 24.44 5.36 -16.16
N ASN A 179 24.02 4.12 -16.39
CA ASN A 179 23.01 3.75 -17.37
C ASN A 179 21.58 3.68 -16.80
N ASN A 180 21.42 3.58 -15.47
CA ASN A 180 20.13 3.28 -14.83
C ASN A 180 19.71 4.30 -13.75
N SER A 181 20.57 5.23 -13.35
CA SER A 181 20.21 6.38 -12.52
C SER A 181 20.24 7.67 -13.34
N GLU A 182 19.26 8.54 -13.10
CA GLU A 182 19.23 9.88 -13.70
C GLU A 182 20.15 10.87 -12.97
N SER A 183 20.54 10.56 -11.72
CA SER A 183 21.19 11.51 -10.82
C SER A 183 22.58 11.05 -10.32
N SER A 184 22.87 9.76 -10.34
CA SER A 184 24.10 9.15 -9.82
C SER A 184 25.01 8.60 -10.92
N LYS A 185 26.33 8.59 -10.67
CA LYS A 185 27.34 8.06 -11.62
C LYS A 185 28.21 6.96 -11.05
N THR A 186 28.23 6.83 -9.72
CA THR A 186 29.02 5.82 -9.01
C THR A 186 28.13 4.99 -8.09
N VAL A 187 28.58 3.80 -7.74
CA VAL A 187 27.88 2.93 -6.78
C VAL A 187 27.63 3.63 -5.45
N ASP A 188 28.61 4.39 -4.95
CA ASP A 188 28.49 5.11 -3.68
C ASP A 188 27.42 6.22 -3.76
N GLU A 189 27.41 7.01 -4.84
CA GLU A 189 26.38 8.03 -5.08
C GLU A 189 24.98 7.40 -5.18
N TYR A 190 24.87 6.26 -5.87
CA TYR A 190 23.61 5.55 -6.04
C TYR A 190 23.06 4.99 -4.72
N LYS A 191 23.93 4.43 -3.88
CA LYS A 191 23.53 3.96 -2.54
C LYS A 191 23.02 5.12 -1.67
N GLU A 192 23.65 6.29 -1.76
CA GLU A 192 23.19 7.49 -1.05
C GLU A 192 21.86 8.01 -1.62
N GLU A 193 21.67 8.00 -2.94
CA GLU A 193 20.40 8.30 -3.61
C GLU A 193 19.28 7.38 -3.10
N VAL A 194 19.51 6.07 -3.09
CA VAL A 194 18.57 5.07 -2.57
C VAL A 194 18.27 5.31 -1.10
N LYS A 195 19.29 5.58 -0.29
CA LYS A 195 19.12 5.89 1.13
C LYS A 195 18.24 7.11 1.36
N ASN A 196 18.48 8.20 0.62
CA ASN A 196 17.69 9.41 0.71
C ASN A 196 16.24 9.17 0.27
N SER A 197 16.02 8.41 -0.80
CA SER A 197 14.68 8.04 -1.26
C SER A 197 13.93 7.21 -0.22
N LEU A 198 14.59 6.22 0.39
CA LEU A 198 13.99 5.42 1.47
C LEU A 198 13.70 6.28 2.71
N GLN A 199 14.56 7.25 3.03
CA GLN A 199 14.37 8.12 4.18
C GLN A 199 13.19 9.06 3.95
N GLU A 200 13.07 9.63 2.76
CA GLU A 200 11.92 10.45 2.35
C GLU A 200 10.62 9.65 2.45
N GLN A 201 10.59 8.40 1.97
CA GLN A 201 9.42 7.52 2.13
C GLN A 201 9.07 7.25 3.61
N GLN A 202 10.06 7.04 4.47
CA GLN A 202 9.84 6.83 5.91
C GLN A 202 9.33 8.11 6.59
N ASP A 203 9.89 9.26 6.23
CA ASP A 203 9.50 10.56 6.76
C ASP A 203 8.07 10.92 6.32
N ASP A 204 7.72 10.68 5.06
CA ASP A 204 6.37 10.88 4.52
C ASP A 204 5.34 9.95 5.18
N SER A 205 5.71 8.69 5.38
CA SER A 205 4.88 7.71 6.10
C SER A 205 4.67 8.14 7.55
N GLY A 206 5.74 8.57 8.24
CA GLY A 206 5.69 9.06 9.61
C GLY A 206 4.85 10.34 9.75
N ASN A 207 5.00 11.28 8.82
CA ASN A 207 4.20 12.50 8.78
C ASN A 207 2.72 12.19 8.53
N SER A 208 2.42 11.27 7.62
CA SER A 208 1.05 10.81 7.34
C SER A 208 0.41 10.16 8.58
N GLN A 209 1.17 9.33 9.29
CA GLN A 209 0.72 8.73 10.55
C GLN A 209 0.47 9.82 11.61
N LEU A 210 1.38 10.80 11.73
CA LEU A 210 1.23 11.89 12.69
C LEU A 210 0.01 12.77 12.38
N LYS A 211 -0.25 13.07 11.11
CA LYS A 211 -1.48 13.74 10.66
C LYS A 211 -2.73 12.96 11.05
N GLN A 212 -2.71 11.62 10.89
CA GLN A 212 -3.83 10.77 11.28
C GLN A 212 -4.08 10.77 12.80
N GLU A 213 -3.01 10.70 13.60
CA GLU A 213 -3.11 10.79 15.07
C GLU A 213 -3.65 12.17 15.50
N VAL A 214 -3.16 13.25 14.88
CA VAL A 214 -3.65 14.62 15.14
C VAL A 214 -5.12 14.78 14.74
N GLN A 215 -5.53 14.22 13.60
CA GLN A 215 -6.91 14.24 13.16
C GLN A 215 -7.81 13.51 14.16
N THR A 216 -7.40 12.33 14.61
CA THR A 216 -8.11 11.55 15.63
C THR A 216 -8.23 12.33 16.95
N ALA A 217 -7.10 12.88 17.43
CA ALA A 217 -7.09 13.69 18.64
C ALA A 217 -7.95 14.95 18.51
N LEU A 218 -8.01 15.57 17.33
CA LEU A 218 -8.88 16.71 17.06
C LEU A 218 -10.35 16.30 17.11
N LEU A 219 -10.72 15.18 16.48
CA LEU A 219 -12.09 14.65 16.49
C LEU A 219 -12.62 14.45 17.91
N ASP A 220 -11.79 13.94 18.83
CA ASP A 220 -12.13 13.77 20.25
C ASP A 220 -12.38 15.09 20.98
N GLN A 221 -11.92 16.22 20.43
CA GLN A 221 -12.14 17.56 20.97
C GLN A 221 -13.34 18.28 20.34
N ILE A 222 -14.05 17.66 19.39
CA ILE A 222 -15.19 18.25 18.71
C ILE A 222 -16.49 17.87 19.42
N GLU A 223 -17.25 18.88 19.83
CA GLU A 223 -18.66 18.76 20.19
C GLU A 223 -19.52 19.21 19.01
N VAL A 224 -20.38 18.33 18.50
CA VAL A 224 -21.32 18.69 17.42
C VAL A 224 -22.55 19.38 18.00
N ASN A 225 -22.80 20.60 17.55
CA ASN A 225 -24.02 21.36 17.86
C ASN A 225 -25.17 20.95 16.92
N LYS A 226 -24.90 20.90 15.62
CA LYS A 226 -25.78 20.41 14.55
C LYS A 226 -24.97 20.19 13.26
N TYR A 227 -25.47 19.36 12.35
CA TYR A 227 -24.90 19.22 11.02
C TYR A 227 -25.47 20.26 10.05
N PRO A 228 -24.67 20.77 9.09
CA PRO A 228 -25.19 21.52 7.95
C PRO A 228 -26.21 20.68 7.16
N ASP A 229 -27.24 21.33 6.64
CA ASP A 229 -28.32 20.66 5.90
C ASP A 229 -27.75 19.94 4.66
N GLY A 230 -27.98 18.63 4.56
CA GLY A 230 -27.55 17.80 3.43
C GLY A 230 -26.08 17.38 3.43
N ALA A 231 -25.23 17.93 4.30
CA ALA A 231 -23.79 17.63 4.29
C ALA A 231 -23.49 16.16 4.64
N VAL A 232 -24.22 15.58 5.60
CA VAL A 232 -24.04 14.15 5.94
C VAL A 232 -24.49 13.25 4.78
N ASP A 233 -25.62 13.56 4.16
CA ASP A 233 -26.14 12.78 3.03
C ASP A 233 -25.19 12.82 1.83
N GLU A 234 -24.57 13.98 1.57
CA GLU A 234 -23.55 14.15 0.54
C GLU A 234 -22.32 13.28 0.82
N GLN A 235 -21.81 13.29 2.05
CA GLN A 235 -20.68 12.44 2.46
C GLN A 235 -21.03 10.94 2.39
N VAL A 236 -22.25 10.54 2.77
CA VAL A 236 -22.74 9.17 2.61
C VAL A 236 -22.77 8.77 1.13
N LYS A 237 -23.24 9.66 0.26
CA LYS A 237 -23.25 9.41 -1.19
C LYS A 237 -21.83 9.25 -1.74
N GLN A 238 -20.92 10.15 -1.41
CA GLN A 238 -19.52 10.08 -1.86
C GLN A 238 -18.85 8.78 -1.41
N ALA A 239 -19.07 8.36 -0.17
CA ALA A 239 -18.51 7.11 0.33
C ALA A 239 -19.12 5.88 -0.39
N ASN A 240 -20.42 5.86 -0.66
CA ASN A 240 -21.05 4.80 -1.43
C ASN A 240 -20.55 4.74 -2.88
N ASP A 241 -20.38 5.89 -3.53
CA ASP A 241 -19.84 5.99 -4.89
C ASP A 241 -18.40 5.41 -4.92
N TYR A 242 -17.57 5.75 -3.93
CA TYR A 242 -16.22 5.20 -3.77
C TYR A 242 -16.22 3.66 -3.64
N TYR A 243 -17.01 3.10 -2.73
CA TYR A 243 -17.06 1.64 -2.57
C TYR A 243 -17.69 0.94 -3.77
N THR A 244 -18.61 1.59 -4.48
CA THR A 244 -19.17 1.07 -5.74
C THR A 244 -18.10 0.98 -6.83
N GLN A 245 -17.25 2.00 -6.97
CA GLN A 245 -16.13 1.97 -7.91
C GLN A 245 -15.14 0.86 -7.56
N ILE A 246 -14.82 0.67 -6.28
CA ILE A 246 -13.98 -0.46 -5.85
C ILE A 246 -14.63 -1.79 -6.22
N ALA A 247 -15.91 -2.00 -5.90
CA ALA A 247 -16.62 -3.23 -6.24
C ALA A 247 -16.54 -3.55 -7.74
N GLN A 248 -16.70 -2.54 -8.59
CA GLN A 248 -16.56 -2.65 -10.04
C GLN A 248 -15.14 -3.06 -10.47
N MET A 249 -14.09 -2.57 -9.81
CA MET A 249 -12.71 -3.00 -10.08
C MET A 249 -12.50 -4.48 -9.75
N TYR A 250 -13.24 -5.01 -8.77
CA TYR A 250 -13.27 -6.44 -8.44
C TYR A 250 -14.25 -7.25 -9.30
N GLY A 251 -14.94 -6.60 -10.25
CA GLY A 251 -15.90 -7.25 -11.13
C GLY A 251 -17.17 -7.75 -10.43
N VAL A 252 -17.52 -7.17 -9.29
CA VAL A 252 -18.68 -7.56 -8.47
C VAL A 252 -19.59 -6.36 -8.17
N GLU A 253 -20.84 -6.65 -7.81
CA GLU A 253 -21.75 -5.64 -7.29
C GLU A 253 -21.36 -5.23 -5.86
N LEU A 254 -21.76 -4.03 -5.42
CA LEU A 254 -21.42 -3.52 -4.09
C LEU A 254 -21.88 -4.45 -2.95
N SER A 255 -23.07 -5.04 -3.05
CA SER A 255 -23.60 -5.98 -2.05
C SER A 255 -22.70 -7.22 -1.88
N ASP A 256 -22.21 -7.75 -3.00
CA ASP A 256 -21.31 -8.91 -3.01
C ASP A 256 -19.92 -8.51 -2.52
N PHE A 257 -19.48 -7.29 -2.83
CA PHE A 257 -18.25 -6.73 -2.29
C PHE A 257 -18.28 -6.64 -0.76
N ILE A 258 -19.36 -6.06 -0.21
CA ILE A 258 -19.57 -5.90 1.24
C ILE A 258 -19.55 -7.27 1.95
N THR A 259 -20.30 -8.24 1.44
CA THR A 259 -20.43 -9.54 2.10
C THR A 259 -19.19 -10.43 1.90
N THR A 260 -18.62 -10.44 0.70
CA THR A 260 -17.53 -11.36 0.34
C THR A 260 -16.17 -10.84 0.76
N TYR A 261 -15.92 -9.54 0.63
CA TYR A 261 -14.61 -8.94 0.89
C TYR A 261 -14.57 -8.18 2.21
N LEU A 262 -15.57 -7.35 2.51
CA LEU A 262 -15.63 -6.62 3.79
C LEU A 262 -16.10 -7.50 4.95
N LYS A 263 -16.74 -8.64 4.67
CA LYS A 263 -17.30 -9.58 5.66
C LYS A 263 -18.29 -8.90 6.63
N MET A 264 -19.05 -7.93 6.12
CA MET A 264 -20.08 -7.20 6.86
C MET A 264 -21.46 -7.47 6.27
N THR A 265 -22.52 -7.21 7.03
CA THR A 265 -23.87 -7.07 6.45
C THR A 265 -24.03 -5.69 5.84
N GLU A 266 -24.99 -5.52 4.93
CA GLU A 266 -25.34 -4.21 4.37
C GLU A 266 -25.73 -3.21 5.47
N ASP A 267 -26.49 -3.64 6.48
CA ASP A 267 -26.86 -2.79 7.61
C ASP A 267 -25.62 -2.28 8.38
N GLN A 268 -24.66 -3.17 8.67
CA GLN A 268 -23.42 -2.78 9.34
C GLN A 268 -22.57 -1.86 8.48
N PHE A 269 -22.56 -2.08 7.17
CA PHE A 269 -21.87 -1.21 6.23
C PHE A 269 -22.51 0.19 6.22
N ASN A 270 -23.83 0.26 6.09
CA ASN A 270 -24.57 1.53 6.08
C ASN A 270 -24.38 2.32 7.37
N GLU A 271 -24.45 1.67 8.54
CA GLU A 271 -24.17 2.31 9.83
C GLU A 271 -22.74 2.87 9.88
N LYS A 272 -21.75 2.09 9.42
CA LYS A 272 -20.35 2.52 9.36
C LYS A 272 -20.16 3.71 8.40
N ILE A 273 -20.82 3.71 7.24
CA ILE A 273 -20.78 4.82 6.29
C ILE A 273 -21.41 6.07 6.90
N GLU A 274 -22.56 5.95 7.57
CA GLU A 274 -23.25 7.07 8.20
C GLU A 274 -22.39 7.70 9.31
N ASP A 275 -21.76 6.87 10.16
CA ASP A 275 -20.87 7.34 11.21
C ASP A 275 -19.60 8.00 10.64
N SER A 276 -19.01 7.40 9.61
CA SER A 276 -17.87 7.99 8.90
C SER A 276 -18.23 9.32 8.25
N ALA A 277 -19.43 9.44 7.67
CA ALA A 277 -19.91 10.67 7.06
C ALA A 277 -20.10 11.78 8.10
N LYS A 278 -20.71 11.46 9.25
CA LYS A 278 -20.81 12.39 10.38
C LYS A 278 -19.43 12.86 10.86
N GLN A 279 -18.47 11.94 10.96
CA GLN A 279 -17.09 12.26 11.33
C GLN A 279 -16.40 13.16 10.30
N ALA A 280 -16.64 12.94 9.01
CA ALA A 280 -16.11 13.80 7.94
C ALA A 280 -16.67 15.23 8.04
N VAL A 281 -18.00 15.38 8.18
CA VAL A 281 -18.65 16.69 8.27
C VAL A 281 -18.19 17.46 9.52
N GLN A 282 -18.11 16.81 10.69
CA GLN A 282 -17.66 17.50 11.90
C GLN A 282 -16.19 17.94 11.81
N LEU A 283 -15.34 17.12 11.18
CA LEU A 283 -13.94 17.46 10.95
C LEU A 283 -13.82 18.64 9.99
N GLU A 284 -14.56 18.62 8.89
CA GLU A 284 -14.59 19.69 7.88
C GLU A 284 -14.97 21.04 8.51
N GLU A 285 -16.00 21.07 9.35
CA GLU A 285 -16.41 22.28 10.06
C GLU A 285 -15.36 22.76 11.07
N ALA A 286 -14.71 21.84 11.78
CA ALA A 286 -13.62 22.18 12.69
C ALA A 286 -12.40 22.74 11.95
N VAL A 287 -12.04 22.13 10.80
CA VAL A 287 -10.96 22.57 9.92
C VAL A 287 -11.23 23.99 9.43
N LYS A 288 -12.43 24.27 8.87
CA LYS A 288 -12.81 25.61 8.41
C LYS A 288 -12.71 26.65 9.54
N LEU A 289 -13.14 26.26 10.75
CA LEU A 289 -13.10 27.13 11.92
C LEU A 289 -11.66 27.45 12.38
N ILE A 290 -10.79 26.44 12.41
CA ILE A 290 -9.36 26.60 12.74
C ILE A 290 -8.65 27.41 11.66
N ALA A 291 -8.89 27.09 10.38
CA ALA A 291 -8.30 27.81 9.26
C ALA A 291 -8.58 29.30 9.33
N LYS A 292 -9.85 29.68 9.54
CA LYS A 292 -10.25 31.08 9.70
C LYS A 292 -9.62 31.76 10.91
N LYS A 293 -9.48 31.03 12.02
CA LYS A 293 -8.89 31.56 13.25
C LYS A 293 -7.40 31.86 13.06
N GLU A 294 -6.68 30.95 12.42
CA GLU A 294 -5.23 30.99 12.25
C GLU A 294 -4.80 31.61 10.91
N LYS A 295 -5.75 31.96 10.05
CA LYS A 295 -5.55 32.53 8.70
C LYS A 295 -4.78 31.59 7.79
N LEU A 296 -5.22 30.32 7.76
CA LEU A 296 -4.60 29.25 6.98
C LEU A 296 -5.27 29.02 5.63
N GLU A 297 -6.20 29.86 5.20
CA GLU A 297 -6.83 29.72 3.89
C GLU A 297 -5.76 29.71 2.77
N PRO A 298 -5.69 28.66 1.94
CA PRO A 298 -4.83 28.65 0.77
C PRO A 298 -5.16 29.79 -0.18
N SER A 299 -4.13 30.41 -0.72
CA SER A 299 -4.22 31.30 -1.87
C SER A 299 -4.60 30.54 -3.14
N ASP A 300 -5.09 31.24 -4.16
CA ASP A 300 -5.40 30.64 -5.47
C ASP A 300 -4.21 29.88 -6.07
N LYS A 301 -2.99 30.37 -5.81
CA LYS A 301 -1.76 29.72 -6.23
C LYS A 301 -1.57 28.38 -5.50
N GLU A 302 -1.70 28.37 -4.17
CA GLU A 302 -1.56 27.15 -3.37
C GLU A 302 -2.66 26.13 -3.70
N TYR A 303 -3.89 26.55 -3.96
CA TYR A 303 -4.93 25.64 -4.44
C TYR A 303 -4.56 25.00 -5.78
N LYS A 304 -4.04 25.79 -6.72
CA LYS A 304 -3.63 25.26 -8.02
C LYS A 304 -2.48 24.26 -7.89
N GLU A 305 -1.48 24.59 -7.08
CA GLU A 305 -0.32 23.71 -6.83
C GLU A 305 -0.76 22.42 -6.11
N GLY A 306 -1.58 22.52 -5.07
CA GLY A 306 -2.12 21.36 -4.37
C GLY A 306 -2.97 20.46 -5.26
N MET A 307 -3.86 21.02 -6.09
CA MET A 307 -4.66 20.21 -7.01
C MET A 307 -3.79 19.48 -8.04
N GLN A 308 -2.71 20.11 -8.51
CA GLN A 308 -1.74 19.47 -9.40
C GLN A 308 -1.04 18.30 -8.69
N GLU A 309 -0.60 18.50 -7.45
CA GLU A 309 0.04 17.45 -6.65
C GLU A 309 -0.89 16.25 -6.43
N TYR A 310 -2.18 16.50 -6.15
CA TYR A 310 -3.19 15.44 -6.04
C TYR A 310 -3.39 14.69 -7.36
N ALA A 311 -3.42 15.38 -8.50
CA ALA A 311 -3.54 14.76 -9.81
C ALA A 311 -2.30 13.92 -10.18
N ASP A 312 -1.10 14.45 -9.91
CA ASP A 312 0.18 13.75 -10.14
C ASP A 312 0.26 12.47 -9.31
N LYS A 313 -0.13 12.51 -8.04
CA LYS A 313 -0.21 11.32 -7.16
C LYS A 313 -1.23 10.30 -7.65
N ALA A 314 -2.31 10.75 -8.29
CA ALA A 314 -3.31 9.87 -8.90
C ALA A 314 -2.90 9.35 -10.29
N GLY A 315 -1.78 9.82 -10.86
CA GLY A 315 -1.36 9.48 -12.22
C GLY A 315 -2.31 9.99 -13.30
N ALA A 316 -3.06 11.06 -13.02
CA ALA A 316 -4.07 11.63 -13.90
C ALA A 316 -3.70 13.06 -14.30
N ASP A 317 -4.18 13.52 -15.46
CA ASP A 317 -4.11 14.95 -15.77
C ASP A 317 -5.06 15.74 -14.87
N LEU A 318 -4.69 16.99 -14.57
CA LEU A 318 -5.42 17.84 -13.63
C LEU A 318 -6.88 18.05 -14.02
N ASP A 319 -7.18 18.22 -15.31
CA ASP A 319 -8.55 18.53 -15.76
C ASP A 319 -9.45 17.30 -15.62
N THR A 320 -8.98 16.12 -16.04
CA THR A 320 -9.70 14.85 -15.82
C THR A 320 -9.87 14.55 -14.34
N TYR A 321 -8.82 14.74 -13.53
CA TYR A 321 -8.91 14.47 -12.09
C TYR A 321 -9.92 15.40 -11.39
N LYS A 322 -9.97 16.67 -11.79
CA LYS A 322 -10.99 17.62 -11.33
C LYS A 322 -12.41 17.22 -11.76
N GLU A 323 -12.59 16.70 -12.96
CA GLU A 323 -13.90 16.23 -13.44
C GLU A 323 -14.36 14.99 -12.64
N GLN A 324 -13.43 14.10 -12.29
CA GLN A 324 -13.71 12.89 -11.53
C GLN A 324 -14.00 13.17 -10.05
N VAL A 325 -13.18 14.00 -9.41
CA VAL A 325 -13.22 14.21 -7.95
C VAL A 325 -14.07 15.43 -7.56
N GLY A 326 -14.12 16.45 -8.41
CA GLY A 326 -14.76 17.73 -8.13
C GLY A 326 -13.80 18.75 -7.54
N GLU A 327 -13.80 19.97 -8.08
CA GLU A 327 -12.88 21.03 -7.65
C GLU A 327 -13.06 21.43 -6.18
N ASP A 328 -14.30 21.47 -5.68
CA ASP A 328 -14.58 21.86 -4.30
C ASP A 328 -14.08 20.81 -3.30
N VAL A 329 -14.23 19.52 -3.63
CA VAL A 329 -13.68 18.41 -2.83
C VAL A 329 -12.15 18.53 -2.72
N LEU A 330 -11.48 18.88 -3.81
CA LEU A 330 -10.03 19.11 -3.80
C LEU A 330 -9.64 20.34 -2.96
N LYS A 331 -10.41 21.43 -3.02
CA LYS A 331 -10.17 22.61 -2.18
C LYS A 331 -10.31 22.27 -0.70
N ASP A 332 -11.35 21.53 -0.32
CA ASP A 332 -11.56 21.10 1.06
C ASP A 332 -10.44 20.17 1.54
N ALA A 333 -9.96 19.26 0.68
CA ALA A 333 -8.80 18.41 0.98
C ALA A 333 -7.53 19.24 1.22
N ILE A 334 -7.22 20.19 0.33
CA ILE A 334 -6.03 21.06 0.45
C ILE A 334 -6.10 21.95 1.71
N LEU A 335 -7.28 22.49 2.02
CA LEU A 335 -7.49 23.26 3.25
C LEU A 335 -7.28 22.38 4.49
N ARG A 336 -7.82 21.16 4.47
CA ARG A 336 -7.65 20.18 5.55
C ARG A 336 -6.18 19.84 5.75
N ASP A 337 -5.44 19.53 4.69
CA ASP A 337 -4.02 19.19 4.78
C ASP A 337 -3.22 20.33 5.41
N LYS A 338 -3.45 21.56 4.97
CA LYS A 338 -2.78 22.76 5.51
C LYS A 338 -3.10 23.00 6.99
N VAL A 339 -4.33 22.72 7.41
CA VAL A 339 -4.70 22.78 8.83
C VAL A 339 -4.06 21.65 9.62
N LEU A 340 -4.06 20.42 9.11
CA LEU A 340 -3.43 19.28 9.78
C LEU A 340 -1.92 19.48 9.90
N ASP A 341 -1.23 20.03 8.88
CA ASP A 341 0.18 20.41 8.96
C ASP A 341 0.43 21.40 10.10
N TYR A 342 -0.37 22.46 10.19
CA TYR A 342 -0.29 23.41 11.29
C TYR A 342 -0.52 22.73 12.66
N LEU A 343 -1.46 21.79 12.75
CA LEU A 343 -1.74 21.08 13.99
C LEU A 343 -0.63 20.10 14.37
N VAL A 344 0.00 19.43 13.40
CA VAL A 344 1.18 18.60 13.57
C VAL A 344 2.34 19.43 14.15
N ASP A 345 2.61 20.61 13.59
CA ASP A 345 3.64 21.53 14.09
C ASP A 345 3.38 22.02 15.53
N ASN A 346 2.13 21.93 15.98
CA ASN A 346 1.67 22.43 17.29
C ASN A 346 1.16 21.30 18.21
N CYS A 347 1.39 20.04 17.87
CA CYS A 347 1.03 18.90 18.70
C CYS A 347 2.09 18.62 19.76
N VAL A 348 1.73 17.80 20.75
CA VAL A 348 2.65 17.26 21.75
C VAL A 348 2.67 15.76 21.57
N GLN A 349 3.81 15.24 21.09
CA GLN A 349 4.02 13.81 21.00
C GLN A 349 4.33 13.24 22.38
N VAL A 350 3.60 12.20 22.76
CA VAL A 350 3.76 11.49 24.03
C VAL A 350 4.07 10.02 23.76
N GLU A 351 4.96 9.44 24.56
CA GLU A 351 5.21 8.00 24.50
C GLU A 351 3.88 7.24 24.68
N GLN A 352 3.73 6.16 23.90
CA GLN A 352 2.55 5.31 23.99
C GLN A 352 2.47 4.74 25.40
N SER A 353 1.58 5.28 26.23
CA SER A 353 1.28 4.66 27.52
C SER A 353 0.68 3.28 27.24
N ASP A 354 1.30 2.23 27.78
CA ASP A 354 0.72 0.89 27.84
C ASP A 354 -0.64 0.99 28.54
N LYS A 355 -1.69 1.27 27.78
CA LYS A 355 -3.07 1.15 28.25
C LYS A 355 -3.36 -0.34 28.34
N ASN A 356 -3.00 -0.92 29.50
CA ASN A 356 -3.41 -2.24 29.96
C ASN A 356 -4.92 -2.44 29.85
#